data_AF-A0A257NIF2-F1
#
_entry.id   AF-A0A257NIF2-F1
#
_cell.length_a   1.000
_cell.length_b   1.000
_cell.length_c   1.000
_cell.angle_alpha   90.00
_cell.angle_beta   90.00
_cell.angle_gamma   90.00
#
_symmetry.space_group_name_H-M   'P 1'
#
loop_
_entity.id
_entity.type
_entity.pdbx_description
1 polymer ?
#
loop_
_entity_poly.entity_id
_entity_poly.type
_entity_poly.pdbx_seq_one_letter_code
_entity_poly.pdbx_strand_id
1 'polypeptide(L)'
;RVKDIVDEIDLEPVSHSALRSLLDTQRTVADVPTGIDLTKVSRITVVGDADEVRAALRAWIAQAVTWHDPTVLGVALAARDLENRDWSWLKWLPHADIPGEIDGVGPARYLSTSPDELISLLGPALADRPAFTGEPADALRHLLIIVDDPDFELNASALAAGRSGVTVVYRSATEPNREQYSDPEKPILRVADGAIERWQTGGWRHYIGDADQFGADDAAHLARQLSRWDSNPTHTGLRSAATRGASFTTLVGIPDASQLDVPTLWAPRHRDDELRVPIGVTTTGEPLFFDLKDEAEGGMGPHGLMIGMTGSGKSQTLMSILLALLTTHPADRLIVIYADFKGEA
;
A
#
# COMPACT_ATOMS: atom_id res chain seq x y z
N ARG A 1 34.75 -25.40 8.65
CA ARG A 1 35.56 -25.14 9.86
C ARG A 1 36.98 -25.56 9.55
N VAL A 2 37.83 -24.62 9.16
CA VAL A 2 39.29 -24.85 9.14
C VAL A 2 39.67 -25.12 10.59
N LYS A 3 40.28 -26.28 10.86
CA LYS A 3 40.80 -26.56 12.20
C LYS A 3 42.04 -25.69 12.36
N ASP A 4 42.03 -24.82 13.38
CA ASP A 4 43.24 -24.18 13.89
C ASP A 4 44.16 -25.29 14.40
N ILE A 5 45.10 -25.69 13.56
CA ILE A 5 46.20 -26.59 13.93
C ILE A 5 47.47 -25.92 13.43
N VAL A 6 47.93 -24.92 14.18
CA VAL A 6 49.35 -24.67 14.36
C VAL A 6 49.49 -24.20 15.80
N ASP A 7 50.09 -25.05 16.64
CA ASP A 7 50.53 -24.65 17.98
C ASP A 7 51.31 -23.33 17.86
N GLU A 8 51.03 -22.42 18.79
CA GLU A 8 51.35 -20.98 18.79
C GLU A 8 52.86 -20.64 18.88
N ILE A 9 53.76 -21.50 18.38
CA ILE A 9 55.19 -21.43 18.65
C ILE A 9 55.96 -21.47 17.31
N ASP A 10 56.65 -20.36 17.01
CA ASP A 10 57.51 -20.07 15.85
C ASP A 10 56.87 -19.60 14.53
N LEU A 11 55.91 -18.66 14.58
CA LEU A 11 55.60 -17.83 13.41
C LEU A 11 56.62 -16.69 13.26
N GLU A 12 57.05 -16.42 12.03
CA GLU A 12 57.94 -15.30 11.73
C GLU A 12 57.24 -13.97 12.11
N PRO A 13 57.85 -13.15 12.98
CA PRO A 13 57.14 -12.07 13.67
C PRO A 13 56.60 -10.98 12.74
N VAL A 14 57.31 -10.64 11.66
CA VAL A 14 56.86 -9.61 10.72
C VAL A 14 55.68 -10.10 9.89
N SER A 15 55.76 -11.31 9.37
CA SER A 15 54.73 -11.95 8.56
C SER A 15 53.47 -12.21 9.37
N HIS A 16 53.61 -12.68 10.61
CA HIS A 16 52.48 -12.86 11.52
C HIS A 16 51.81 -11.52 11.89
N SER A 17 52.60 -10.49 12.19
CA SER A 17 52.07 -9.15 12.47
C SER A 17 51.34 -8.56 11.25
N ALA A 18 51.91 -8.68 10.06
CA ALA A 18 51.30 -8.23 8.82
C ALA A 18 50.00 -8.99 8.51
N LEU A 19 49.98 -10.32 8.70
CA LEU A 19 48.78 -11.13 8.51
C LEU A 19 47.69 -10.77 9.52
N ARG A 20 48.02 -10.60 10.82
CA ARG A 20 47.04 -10.14 11.81
C ARG A 20 46.49 -8.76 11.45
N SER A 21 47.34 -7.80 11.11
CA SER A 21 46.90 -6.46 10.71
C SER A 21 46.00 -6.50 9.46
N LEU A 22 46.34 -7.33 8.47
CA LEU A 22 45.52 -7.55 7.28
C LEU A 22 44.16 -8.14 7.65
N LEU A 23 44.13 -9.20 8.46
CA LEU A 23 42.88 -9.85 8.89
C LEU A 23 42.02 -8.93 9.76
N ASP A 24 42.61 -8.14 10.66
CA ASP A 24 41.88 -7.24 11.53
C ASP A 24 41.30 -6.05 10.75
N THR A 25 42.07 -5.49 9.81
CA THR A 25 41.67 -4.30 9.05
C THR A 25 40.74 -4.64 7.88
N GLN A 26 41.02 -5.71 7.13
CA GLN A 26 40.30 -6.05 5.89
C GLN A 26 39.13 -7.02 6.10
N ARG A 27 38.83 -7.39 7.35
CA ARG A 27 37.65 -8.23 7.67
C ARG A 27 36.33 -7.49 7.53
N THR A 28 36.35 -6.17 7.57
CA THR A 28 35.17 -5.31 7.48
C THR A 28 35.31 -4.37 6.30
N VAL A 29 34.21 -4.10 5.60
CA VAL A 29 34.15 -3.05 4.57
C VAL A 29 33.52 -1.81 5.21
N ALA A 30 34.17 -0.66 5.04
CA ALA A 30 33.67 0.63 5.55
C ALA A 30 32.59 1.21 4.65
N ASP A 31 31.67 1.96 5.24
CA ASP A 31 30.69 2.84 4.58
C ASP A 31 29.85 2.16 3.48
N VAL A 32 29.47 0.91 3.71
CA VAL A 32 28.57 0.17 2.81
C VAL A 32 27.11 0.35 3.23
N PRO A 33 26.18 0.45 2.26
CA PRO A 33 24.76 0.37 2.56
C PRO A 33 24.46 -0.93 3.29
N THR A 34 23.83 -0.81 4.46
CA THR A 34 23.36 -1.93 5.27
C THR A 34 21.90 -1.70 5.59
N GLY A 35 21.21 -2.74 6.06
CA GLY A 35 19.78 -2.65 6.30
C GLY A 35 19.28 -3.65 7.33
N ILE A 36 17.99 -3.55 7.59
CA ILE A 36 17.25 -4.45 8.47
C ILE A 36 16.46 -5.40 7.59
N ASP A 37 16.70 -6.71 7.73
CA ASP A 37 15.92 -7.72 7.05
C ASP A 37 14.56 -7.91 7.75
N LEU A 38 13.51 -7.32 7.17
CA LEU A 38 12.14 -7.39 7.69
C LEU A 38 11.58 -8.82 7.75
N THR A 39 12.13 -9.77 6.99
CA THR A 39 11.69 -11.18 7.03
C THR A 39 12.21 -11.91 8.26
N LYS A 40 13.27 -11.37 8.90
CA LYS A 40 13.91 -11.94 10.10
C LYS A 40 13.49 -11.25 11.40
N VAL A 41 12.62 -10.24 11.33
CA VAL A 41 12.11 -9.52 12.50
C VAL A 41 10.59 -9.48 12.52
N SER A 42 10.02 -9.88 13.65
CA SER A 42 8.58 -9.74 13.91
C SER A 42 8.24 -8.36 14.46
N ARG A 43 9.20 -7.73 15.16
CA ARG A 43 9.01 -6.42 15.79
C ARG A 43 10.30 -5.62 15.80
N ILE A 44 10.20 -4.32 15.59
CA ILE A 44 11.29 -3.36 15.80
C ILE A 44 10.77 -2.31 16.77
N THR A 45 11.38 -2.20 17.95
CA THR A 45 11.09 -1.10 18.87
C THR A 45 12.10 0.01 18.63
N VAL A 46 11.64 1.22 18.38
CA VAL A 46 12.51 2.37 18.13
C VAL A 46 12.35 3.39 19.26
N VAL A 47 13.45 3.82 19.85
CA VAL A 47 13.53 4.89 20.85
C VAL A 47 14.40 6.02 20.30
N GLY A 48 14.18 7.24 20.79
CA GLY A 48 14.92 8.42 20.35
C GLY A 48 14.04 9.66 20.30
N ASP A 49 14.61 10.74 19.79
CA ASP A 49 13.86 11.96 19.50
C ASP A 49 12.77 11.69 18.44
N ALA A 50 11.60 12.32 18.60
CA ALA A 50 10.45 12.04 17.74
C ALA A 50 10.72 12.39 16.27
N ASP A 51 11.42 13.48 16.00
CA ASP A 51 11.66 13.96 14.64
C ASP A 51 12.73 13.10 13.94
N GLU A 52 13.80 12.73 14.66
CA GLU A 52 14.83 11.81 14.15
C GLU A 52 14.26 10.42 13.86
N VAL A 53 13.47 9.86 14.79
CA VAL A 53 12.83 8.56 14.60
C VAL A 53 11.88 8.61 13.41
N ARG A 54 11.02 9.62 13.30
CA ARG A 54 10.11 9.76 12.16
C ARG A 54 10.85 9.92 10.84
N ALA A 55 11.95 10.67 10.81
CA ALA A 55 12.79 10.82 9.62
C ALA A 55 13.41 9.49 9.18
N ALA A 56 13.91 8.68 10.11
CA ALA A 56 14.42 7.34 9.82
C ALA A 56 13.31 6.39 9.37
N LEU A 57 12.14 6.38 10.04
CA LEU A 57 11.00 5.57 9.64
C LEU A 57 10.50 5.93 8.24
N ARG A 58 10.43 7.21 7.89
CA ARG A 58 10.11 7.65 6.52
C ARG A 58 11.14 7.13 5.52
N ALA A 59 12.43 7.15 5.84
CA ALA A 59 13.47 6.62 4.97
C ALA A 59 13.27 5.11 4.72
N TRP A 60 13.00 4.33 5.78
CA TRP A 60 12.78 2.89 5.67
C TRP A 60 11.52 2.56 4.87
N ILE A 61 10.42 3.25 5.14
CA ILE A 61 9.16 3.05 4.42
C ILE A 61 9.35 3.44 2.95
N ALA A 62 9.93 4.61 2.66
CA ALA A 62 10.19 5.08 1.30
C ALA A 62 11.04 4.08 0.51
N GLN A 63 12.11 3.56 1.13
CA GLN A 63 12.96 2.53 0.53
C GLN A 63 12.15 1.25 0.26
N ALA A 64 11.34 0.79 1.22
CA ALA A 64 10.58 -0.45 1.07
C ALA A 64 9.51 -0.35 -0.04
N VAL A 65 8.70 0.72 -0.04
CA VAL A 65 7.57 0.87 -0.98
C VAL A 65 8.00 1.20 -2.41
N THR A 66 9.21 1.74 -2.60
CA THR A 66 9.75 2.03 -3.94
C THR A 66 10.16 0.75 -4.67
N TRP A 67 10.61 -0.28 -3.93
CA TRP A 67 11.19 -1.49 -4.50
C TRP A 67 10.28 -2.72 -4.46
N HIS A 68 9.13 -2.63 -3.82
CA HIS A 68 8.19 -3.75 -3.70
C HIS A 68 6.82 -3.38 -4.22
N ASP A 69 6.20 -4.29 -4.97
CA ASP A 69 4.85 -4.12 -5.48
C ASP A 69 3.82 -4.07 -4.31
N PRO A 70 2.75 -3.26 -4.39
CA PRO A 70 1.69 -3.21 -3.37
C PRO A 70 1.04 -4.57 -3.06
N THR A 71 1.10 -5.52 -4.00
CA THR A 71 0.62 -6.90 -3.81
C THR A 71 1.57 -7.75 -2.95
N VAL A 72 2.85 -7.38 -2.88
CA VAL A 72 3.90 -8.07 -2.10
C VAL A 72 4.12 -7.40 -0.76
N LEU A 73 4.01 -6.07 -0.68
CA LEU A 73 4.20 -5.29 0.55
C LEU A 73 2.97 -4.40 0.84
N GLY A 74 2.51 -4.42 2.07
CA GLY A 74 1.54 -3.48 2.61
C GLY A 74 2.10 -2.65 3.75
N VAL A 75 1.59 -1.42 3.88
CA VAL A 75 1.97 -0.50 4.95
C VAL A 75 0.72 -0.13 5.75
N ALA A 76 0.81 -0.21 7.06
CA ALA A 76 -0.24 0.20 7.97
C ALA A 76 0.33 1.20 8.98
N LEU A 77 -0.45 2.19 9.40
CA LEU A 77 -0.05 3.20 10.36
C LEU A 77 -1.15 3.47 11.39
N ALA A 78 -0.76 3.46 12.66
CA ALA A 78 -1.51 4.09 13.75
C ALA A 78 -0.70 5.28 14.26
N ALA A 79 -1.25 6.49 14.18
CA ALA A 79 -0.64 7.71 14.70
C ALA A 79 -1.71 8.69 15.15
N ARG A 80 -1.50 9.38 16.28
CA ARG A 80 -2.52 10.28 16.88
C ARG A 80 -3.03 11.38 15.96
N ASP A 81 -2.20 11.84 15.02
CA ASP A 81 -2.54 12.84 14.02
C ASP A 81 -2.06 12.38 12.62
N LEU A 82 -3.01 11.96 11.80
CA LEU A 82 -2.77 11.55 10.41
C LEU A 82 -2.72 12.72 9.43
N GLU A 83 -3.14 13.92 9.84
CA GLU A 83 -3.06 15.12 9.00
C GLU A 83 -1.69 15.80 9.09
N ASN A 84 -0.91 15.49 10.12
CA ASN A 84 0.47 15.93 10.22
C ASN A 84 1.27 15.54 8.96
N ARG A 85 2.15 16.45 8.53
CA ARG A 85 3.09 16.29 7.43
C ARG A 85 3.97 15.05 7.57
N ASP A 86 4.25 14.61 8.80
CA ASP A 86 5.04 13.40 9.07
C ASP A 86 4.44 12.13 8.46
N TRP A 87 3.11 12.05 8.35
CA TRP A 87 2.39 10.81 8.01
C TRP A 87 1.32 10.96 6.93
N SER A 88 0.77 12.15 6.71
CA SER A 88 -0.28 12.41 5.72
C SER A 88 0.11 11.97 4.30
N TRP A 89 1.40 11.87 4.02
CA TRP A 89 1.93 11.39 2.74
C TRP A 89 1.58 9.93 2.42
N LEU A 90 1.35 9.08 3.43
CA LEU A 90 0.94 7.70 3.22
C LEU A 90 -0.43 7.57 2.54
N LYS A 91 -1.28 8.61 2.61
CA LYS A 91 -2.61 8.63 1.97
C LYS A 91 -2.55 8.42 0.45
N TRP A 92 -1.43 8.78 -0.17
CA TRP A 92 -1.23 8.61 -1.62
C TRP A 92 -0.70 7.22 -1.99
N LEU A 93 -0.05 6.50 -1.06
CA LEU A 93 0.58 5.22 -1.36
C LEU A 93 -0.47 4.13 -1.66
N PRO A 94 -0.28 3.32 -2.72
CA PRO A 94 -1.12 2.15 -2.96
C PRO A 94 -0.87 1.03 -1.94
N HIS A 95 0.32 0.98 -1.34
CA HIS A 95 0.67 -0.01 -0.30
C HIS A 95 -0.18 0.13 0.96
N ALA A 96 -0.77 1.29 1.21
CA ALA A 96 -1.63 1.55 2.36
C ALA A 96 -3.07 1.09 2.16
N ASP A 97 -3.47 0.67 0.96
CA ASP A 97 -4.86 0.32 0.67
C ASP A 97 -5.27 -1.02 1.29
N ILE A 98 -6.55 -1.10 1.65
CA ILE A 98 -7.23 -2.33 2.06
C ILE A 98 -7.82 -2.97 0.80
N PRO A 99 -7.35 -4.17 0.39
CA PRO A 99 -7.82 -4.80 -0.84
C PRO A 99 -9.34 -5.04 -0.84
N GLY A 100 -10.02 -4.55 -1.87
CA GLY A 100 -11.46 -4.75 -2.05
C GLY A 100 -12.38 -3.86 -1.23
N GLU A 101 -11.84 -2.93 -0.43
CA GLU A 101 -12.63 -1.99 0.37
C GLU A 101 -12.53 -0.55 -0.15
N ILE A 102 -13.64 0.17 -0.09
CA ILE A 102 -13.78 1.56 -0.55
C ILE A 102 -14.26 2.39 0.62
N ASP A 103 -13.60 3.53 0.85
CA ASP A 103 -13.98 4.52 1.87
C ASP A 103 -14.00 5.92 1.25
N GLY A 104 -15.20 6.49 1.15
CA GLY A 104 -15.44 7.81 0.58
C GLY A 104 -14.97 7.94 -0.88
N VAL A 105 -13.92 8.73 -1.10
CA VAL A 105 -13.44 9.12 -2.44
C VAL A 105 -12.42 8.17 -3.06
N GLY A 106 -12.12 7.05 -2.41
CA GLY A 106 -11.14 6.10 -2.90
C GLY A 106 -11.08 4.81 -2.08
N PRO A 107 -10.01 4.03 -2.26
CA PRO A 107 -9.76 2.83 -1.47
C PRO A 107 -9.75 3.13 0.04
N ALA A 108 -10.31 2.22 0.83
CA ALA A 108 -10.07 2.24 2.26
C ALA A 108 -8.57 2.02 2.53
N ARG A 109 -8.05 2.58 3.63
CA ARG A 109 -6.61 2.57 3.93
C ARG A 109 -6.35 2.03 5.33
N TYR A 110 -5.23 1.34 5.52
CA TYR A 110 -4.70 0.96 6.83
C TYR A 110 -4.06 2.15 7.55
N LEU A 111 -4.77 3.27 7.65
CA LEU A 111 -4.35 4.46 8.37
C LEU A 111 -5.42 4.77 9.43
N SER A 112 -5.05 4.79 10.70
CA SER A 112 -5.97 5.11 11.79
C SER A 112 -5.32 6.02 12.83
N THR A 113 -6.14 6.80 13.53
CA THR A 113 -5.73 7.62 14.67
C THR A 113 -5.59 6.84 15.97
N SER A 114 -6.00 5.57 15.99
CA SER A 114 -5.98 4.68 17.16
C SER A 114 -5.37 3.32 16.81
N PRO A 115 -4.40 2.82 17.60
CA PRO A 115 -3.89 1.46 17.42
C PRO A 115 -4.96 0.37 17.49
N ASP A 116 -5.98 0.51 18.34
CA ASP A 116 -7.04 -0.50 18.50
C ASP A 116 -7.98 -0.56 17.29
N GLU A 117 -8.26 0.59 16.68
CA GLU A 117 -9.01 0.67 15.43
C GLU A 117 -8.19 0.08 14.28
N LEU A 118 -6.88 0.38 14.21
CA LEU A 118 -6.00 -0.25 13.22
C LEU A 118 -5.95 -1.77 13.38
N ILE A 119 -5.88 -2.29 14.61
CA ILE A 119 -5.92 -3.73 14.88
C ILE A 119 -7.23 -4.33 14.37
N SER A 120 -8.35 -3.63 14.55
CA SER A 120 -9.65 -4.06 14.05
C SER A 120 -9.69 -4.13 12.52
N LEU A 121 -9.15 -3.12 11.82
CA LEU A 121 -9.02 -3.10 10.35
C LEU A 121 -8.09 -4.22 9.85
N LEU A 122 -7.00 -4.50 10.56
CA LEU A 122 -6.04 -5.55 10.21
C LEU A 122 -6.54 -6.97 10.52
N GLY A 123 -7.56 -7.11 11.37
CA GLY A 123 -8.10 -8.39 11.84
C GLY A 123 -8.28 -9.44 10.73
N PRO A 124 -9.02 -9.14 9.64
CA PRO A 124 -9.19 -10.05 8.51
C PRO A 124 -7.86 -10.45 7.84
N ALA A 125 -6.95 -9.49 7.65
CA ALA A 125 -5.65 -9.74 6.99
C ALA A 125 -4.66 -10.53 7.86
N LEU A 126 -4.88 -10.55 9.18
CA LEU A 126 -4.03 -11.25 10.13
C LEU A 126 -4.58 -12.63 10.55
N ALA A 127 -5.88 -12.86 10.42
CA ALA A 127 -6.57 -14.03 10.95
C ALA A 127 -5.92 -15.37 10.55
N ASP A 128 -5.64 -15.55 9.25
CA ASP A 128 -5.12 -16.80 8.69
C ASP A 128 -3.59 -16.89 8.68
N ARG A 129 -2.88 -15.91 9.26
CA ARG A 129 -1.42 -15.90 9.27
C ARG A 129 -0.88 -16.80 10.39
N PRO A 130 0.07 -17.70 10.09
CA PRO A 130 0.73 -18.50 11.11
C PRO A 130 1.62 -17.64 12.01
N ALA A 131 2.05 -18.22 13.13
CA ALA A 131 3.04 -17.58 14.00
C ALA A 131 4.36 -17.32 13.25
N PHE A 132 5.06 -16.27 13.64
CA PHE A 132 6.39 -15.97 13.12
C PHE A 132 7.40 -17.05 13.55
N THR A 133 8.22 -17.50 12.60
CA THR A 133 9.25 -18.55 12.83
C THR A 133 10.65 -18.13 12.41
N GLY A 134 10.83 -16.89 11.91
CA GLY A 134 12.11 -16.44 11.34
C GLY A 134 12.44 -17.04 9.96
N GLU A 135 11.58 -17.92 9.43
CA GLU A 135 11.70 -18.47 8.08
C GLU A 135 10.84 -17.69 7.07
N PRO A 136 11.24 -17.61 5.80
CA PRO A 136 10.46 -16.95 4.77
C PRO A 136 9.05 -17.55 4.67
N ALA A 137 8.02 -16.71 4.69
CA ALA A 137 6.67 -17.13 4.32
C ALA A 137 6.54 -17.10 2.81
N ASP A 138 6.42 -18.27 2.18
CA ASP A 138 6.06 -18.33 0.78
C ASP A 138 4.63 -17.78 0.57
N ALA A 139 4.49 -16.90 -0.43
CA ALA A 139 3.22 -16.39 -0.97
C ALA A 139 2.37 -15.46 -0.08
N LEU A 140 2.85 -14.98 1.06
CA LEU A 140 2.13 -13.95 1.84
C LEU A 140 2.59 -12.54 1.48
N ARG A 141 1.63 -11.62 1.32
CA ARG A 141 1.89 -10.17 1.32
C ARG A 141 2.50 -9.78 2.67
N HIS A 142 3.71 -9.24 2.68
CA HIS A 142 4.34 -8.73 3.90
C HIS A 142 3.62 -7.48 4.38
N LEU A 143 3.31 -7.37 5.67
CA LEU A 143 2.70 -6.18 6.28
C LEU A 143 3.70 -5.49 7.20
N LEU A 144 4.07 -4.27 6.84
CA LEU A 144 4.84 -3.36 7.69
C LEU A 144 3.85 -2.47 8.46
N ILE A 145 3.70 -2.71 9.76
CA ILE A 145 2.75 -2.00 10.62
C ILE A 145 3.53 -1.02 11.49
N ILE A 146 3.27 0.27 11.34
CA ILE A 146 3.90 1.33 12.13
C ILE A 146 2.92 1.78 13.22
N VAL A 147 3.39 1.86 14.45
CA VAL A 147 2.66 2.45 15.57
C VAL A 147 3.48 3.63 16.09
N ASP A 148 3.06 4.84 15.73
CA ASP A 148 3.58 6.13 16.22
C ASP A 148 2.68 6.67 17.33
N ASP A 149 2.57 5.90 18.41
CA ASP A 149 1.99 6.32 19.68
C ASP A 149 2.85 5.76 20.81
N PRO A 150 3.69 6.58 21.47
CA PRO A 150 4.68 6.10 22.43
C PRO A 150 4.08 5.62 23.75
N ASP A 151 2.80 5.90 24.00
CA ASP A 151 2.08 5.50 25.20
C ASP A 151 1.29 4.20 24.97
N PHE A 152 1.31 3.63 23.76
CA PHE A 152 0.57 2.42 23.44
C PHE A 152 1.20 1.17 24.07
N GLU A 153 0.41 0.41 24.83
CA GLU A 153 0.85 -0.85 25.44
C GLU A 153 0.90 -2.01 24.43
N LEU A 154 1.92 -2.00 23.56
CA LEU A 154 2.05 -2.99 22.49
C LEU A 154 2.00 -4.45 22.98
N ASN A 155 2.64 -4.75 24.11
CA ASN A 155 2.72 -6.12 24.66
C ASN A 155 1.35 -6.66 25.14
N ALA A 156 0.38 -5.78 25.42
CA ALA A 156 -0.98 -6.16 25.82
C ALA A 156 -1.94 -6.28 24.62
N SER A 157 -1.46 -6.00 23.40
CA SER A 157 -2.27 -5.95 22.19
C SER A 157 -2.14 -7.20 21.30
N ALA A 158 -3.03 -7.33 20.32
CA ALA A 158 -2.96 -8.38 19.31
C ALA A 158 -1.68 -8.34 18.45
N LEU A 159 -1.01 -7.18 18.38
CA LEU A 159 0.26 -6.98 17.65
C LEU A 159 1.48 -7.50 18.43
N ALA A 160 1.33 -7.88 19.71
CA ALA A 160 2.40 -8.51 20.48
C ALA A 160 2.79 -9.89 19.94
N ALA A 161 1.82 -10.59 19.37
CA ALA A 161 2.01 -11.90 18.77
C ALA A 161 2.69 -11.74 17.39
N GLY A 162 3.93 -12.21 17.27
CA GLY A 162 4.63 -12.24 15.99
C GLY A 162 3.90 -13.17 15.02
N ARG A 163 3.51 -12.64 13.86
CA ARG A 163 2.87 -13.39 12.76
C ARG A 163 3.78 -13.41 11.54
N SER A 164 3.70 -14.48 10.77
CA SER A 164 4.51 -14.61 9.56
C SER A 164 4.12 -13.58 8.49
N GLY A 165 5.12 -13.01 7.83
CA GLY A 165 4.95 -11.91 6.88
C GLY A 165 4.45 -10.61 7.54
N VAL A 166 4.69 -10.40 8.84
CA VAL A 166 4.31 -9.17 9.55
C VAL A 166 5.50 -8.65 10.33
N THR A 167 5.82 -7.37 10.15
CA THR A 167 6.78 -6.64 10.98
C THR A 167 6.10 -5.45 11.61
N VAL A 168 6.09 -5.39 12.95
CA VAL A 168 5.56 -4.26 13.69
C VAL A 168 6.70 -3.32 14.08
N VAL A 169 6.67 -2.08 13.63
CA VAL A 169 7.60 -1.03 14.04
C VAL A 169 6.89 -0.11 15.02
N TYR A 170 7.39 -0.04 16.24
CA TYR A 170 6.77 0.68 17.34
C TYR A 170 7.72 1.73 17.89
N ARG A 171 7.30 3.00 17.92
CA ARG A 171 8.05 4.04 18.61
C ARG A 171 7.70 4.01 20.10
N SER A 172 8.69 3.82 20.95
CA SER A 172 8.55 3.82 22.41
C SER A 172 9.15 5.09 23.01
N ALA A 173 8.50 5.68 24.01
CA ALA A 173 9.13 6.70 24.87
C ALA A 173 9.93 6.08 26.04
N THR A 174 9.76 4.78 26.30
CA THR A 174 10.41 4.09 27.41
C THR A 174 11.67 3.38 26.93
N GLU A 175 12.80 3.70 27.56
CA GLU A 175 14.08 3.02 27.37
C GLU A 175 14.03 1.55 27.87
N PRO A 176 14.77 0.63 27.24
CA PRO A 176 14.86 -0.75 27.68
C PRO A 176 15.42 -0.85 29.10
N ASN A 177 14.91 -1.80 29.88
CA ASN A 177 15.48 -2.10 31.18
C ASN A 177 16.76 -2.96 31.03
N ARG A 178 17.64 -2.95 32.03
CA ARG A 178 18.91 -3.71 31.99
C ARG A 178 18.74 -5.23 31.91
N GLU A 179 17.57 -5.73 32.27
CA GLU A 179 17.24 -7.16 32.32
C GLU A 179 16.59 -7.66 31.02
N GLN A 180 16.23 -6.75 30.10
CA GLN A 180 15.69 -7.11 28.79
C GLN A 180 16.78 -7.74 27.94
N TYR A 181 16.57 -9.02 27.62
CA TYR A 181 17.43 -9.78 26.74
C TYR A 181 17.36 -9.26 25.30
N SER A 182 18.50 -9.32 24.62
CA SER A 182 18.59 -9.04 23.18
C SER A 182 17.95 -10.17 22.39
N ASP A 183 16.75 -9.95 21.89
CA ASP A 183 16.08 -10.85 20.94
C ASP A 183 16.43 -10.43 19.50
N PRO A 184 17.07 -11.32 18.70
CA PRO A 184 17.37 -11.05 17.30
C PRO A 184 16.14 -10.71 16.45
N GLU A 185 14.99 -11.30 16.76
CA GLU A 185 13.72 -11.16 16.02
C GLU A 185 12.89 -9.96 16.49
N LYS A 186 13.23 -9.41 17.66
CA LYS A 186 12.55 -8.26 18.29
C LYS A 186 13.55 -7.18 18.72
N PRO A 187 14.40 -6.66 17.83
CA PRO A 187 15.41 -5.67 18.18
C PRO A 187 14.80 -4.39 18.76
N ILE A 188 15.54 -3.80 19.70
CA ILE A 188 15.32 -2.44 20.19
C ILE A 188 16.44 -1.58 19.63
N LEU A 189 16.06 -0.54 18.89
CA LEU A 189 16.95 0.36 18.18
C LEU A 189 16.80 1.77 18.77
N ARG A 190 17.91 2.46 18.94
CA ARG A 190 17.94 3.88 19.28
C ARG A 190 18.41 4.67 18.08
N VAL A 191 17.63 5.67 17.68
CA VAL A 191 18.04 6.67 16.69
C VAL A 191 18.45 7.92 17.45
N ALA A 192 19.71 8.30 17.32
CA ALA A 192 20.26 9.49 17.96
C ALA A 192 21.45 10.01 17.15
N ASP A 193 21.53 11.33 16.98
CA ASP A 193 22.67 12.03 16.37
C ASP A 193 23.03 11.49 14.97
N GLY A 194 22.02 11.07 14.21
CA GLY A 194 22.22 10.51 12.86
C GLY A 194 22.85 9.11 12.84
N ALA A 195 22.85 8.38 13.95
CA ALA A 195 23.28 6.98 14.04
C ALA A 195 22.15 6.07 14.54
N ILE A 196 22.29 4.76 14.30
CA ILE A 196 21.41 3.75 14.91
C ILE A 196 22.24 2.85 15.82
N GLU A 197 21.83 2.77 17.07
CA GLU A 197 22.37 1.83 18.04
C GLU A 197 21.36 0.72 18.29
N ARG A 198 21.87 -0.48 18.58
CA ARG A 198 21.07 -1.65 18.91
C ARG A 198 21.28 -2.02 20.38
N TRP A 199 20.20 -2.26 21.10
CA TRP A 199 20.26 -2.80 22.44
C TRP A 199 20.78 -4.24 22.39
N GLN A 200 21.86 -4.50 23.12
CA GLN A 200 22.44 -5.83 23.27
C GLN A 200 22.64 -6.16 24.76
N THR A 201 22.98 -7.42 25.05
CA THR A 201 23.43 -7.80 26.39
C THR A 201 24.63 -6.95 26.79
N GLY A 202 24.45 -6.07 27.78
CA GLY A 202 25.47 -5.11 28.22
C GLY A 202 25.26 -3.66 27.77
N GLY A 203 24.16 -3.35 27.08
CA GLY A 203 23.73 -1.98 26.77
C GLY A 203 23.66 -1.66 25.27
N TRP A 204 23.62 -0.37 24.97
CA TRP A 204 23.62 0.16 23.61
C TRP A 204 24.95 -0.12 22.90
N ARG A 205 24.87 -0.63 21.66
CA ARG A 205 26.01 -0.87 20.77
C ARG A 205 25.75 -0.20 19.43
N HIS A 206 26.79 0.40 18.85
CA HIS A 206 26.72 0.91 17.48
C HIS A 206 26.27 -0.20 16.52
N TYR A 207 25.30 0.12 15.67
CA TYR A 207 24.77 -0.80 14.68
C TYR A 207 24.88 -0.23 13.27
N ILE A 208 24.47 1.03 13.07
CA ILE A 208 24.62 1.78 11.82
C ILE A 208 25.25 3.14 12.15
N GLY A 209 26.35 3.46 11.47
CA GLY A 209 27.10 4.70 11.69
C GLY A 209 26.37 5.93 11.17
N ASP A 210 25.94 5.87 9.90
CA ASP A 210 25.18 6.93 9.25
C ASP A 210 23.76 6.45 8.95
N ALA A 211 22.79 6.96 9.72
CA ALA A 211 21.38 6.65 9.60
C ALA A 211 20.74 7.53 8.52
N ASP A 212 20.13 6.89 7.53
CA ASP A 212 19.38 7.60 6.50
C ASP A 212 18.21 8.39 7.12
N GLN A 213 18.06 9.64 6.71
CA GLN A 213 16.94 10.49 7.05
C GLN A 213 16.17 10.88 5.79
N PHE A 214 14.85 10.93 5.89
CA PHE A 214 14.01 11.34 4.77
C PHE A 214 13.00 12.42 5.19
N GLY A 215 13.00 13.52 4.44
CA GLY A 215 12.15 14.67 4.68
C GLY A 215 10.67 14.36 4.42
N ALA A 216 9.77 15.02 5.17
CA ALA A 216 8.33 14.87 4.97
C ALA A 216 7.88 15.33 3.56
N ASP A 217 8.50 16.38 3.02
CA ASP A 217 8.18 16.89 1.68
C ASP A 217 8.64 15.94 0.57
N ASP A 218 9.83 15.37 0.71
CA ASP A 218 10.36 14.38 -0.22
C ASP A 218 9.52 13.10 -0.20
N ALA A 219 9.09 12.66 0.98
CA ALA A 219 8.16 11.54 1.14
C ALA A 219 6.80 11.82 0.47
N ALA A 220 6.26 13.03 0.64
CA ALA A 220 5.04 13.46 -0.04
C ALA A 220 5.21 13.57 -1.56
N HIS A 221 6.39 13.94 -2.05
CA HIS A 221 6.70 13.95 -3.48
C HIS A 221 6.75 12.53 -4.03
N LEU A 222 7.51 11.65 -3.38
CA LEU A 222 7.64 10.23 -3.74
C LEU A 222 6.27 9.54 -3.79
N ALA A 223 5.45 9.69 -2.75
CA ALA A 223 4.15 9.03 -2.70
C ALA A 223 3.20 9.49 -3.81
N ARG A 224 3.24 10.76 -4.21
CA ARG A 224 2.47 11.26 -5.36
C ARG A 224 2.97 10.75 -6.70
N GLN A 225 4.26 10.44 -6.82
CA GLN A 225 4.80 9.79 -8.02
C GLN A 225 4.38 8.32 -8.07
N LEU A 226 4.49 7.60 -6.95
CA LEU A 226 4.11 6.19 -6.85
C LEU A 226 2.60 5.96 -6.99
N SER A 227 1.76 6.90 -6.53
CA SER A 227 0.30 6.75 -6.54
C SER A 227 -0.33 6.55 -7.92
N ARG A 228 0.43 6.78 -8.99
CA ARG A 228 -0.02 6.61 -10.39
C ARG A 228 0.05 5.16 -10.86
N TRP A 229 0.79 4.33 -10.15
CA TRP A 229 1.08 2.95 -10.52
C TRP A 229 0.45 2.04 -9.48
N ASP A 230 -0.40 1.12 -9.93
CA ASP A 230 -1.00 0.12 -9.06
C ASP A 230 -1.22 -1.16 -9.85
N SER A 231 -0.66 -2.25 -9.34
CA SER A 231 -0.78 -3.60 -9.89
C SER A 231 -1.89 -4.39 -9.21
N ASN A 232 -2.56 -3.83 -8.20
CA ASN A 232 -3.58 -4.54 -7.45
C ASN A 232 -4.80 -4.79 -8.37
N PRO A 233 -5.12 -6.06 -8.69
CA PRO A 233 -6.20 -6.38 -9.60
C PRO A 233 -7.57 -5.93 -9.06
N THR A 234 -7.71 -5.78 -7.75
CA THR A 234 -8.94 -5.26 -7.11
C THR A 234 -9.13 -3.75 -7.32
N HIS A 235 -8.08 -3.04 -7.75
CA HIS A 235 -8.12 -1.61 -8.10
C HIS A 235 -8.23 -1.33 -9.61
N THR A 236 -8.43 -2.35 -10.45
CA THR A 236 -8.65 -2.13 -11.88
C THR A 236 -9.89 -1.23 -12.09
N GLY A 237 -9.64 0.06 -12.37
CA GLY A 237 -10.66 1.11 -12.50
C GLY A 237 -10.68 2.19 -11.40
N LEU A 238 -10.13 1.93 -10.21
CA LEU A 238 -10.21 2.82 -9.04
C LEU A 238 -9.11 3.89 -8.97
N ARG A 239 -7.91 3.64 -9.52
CA ARG A 239 -6.75 4.56 -9.43
C ARG A 239 -6.26 5.16 -10.75
N SER A 240 -6.85 4.83 -11.91
CA SER A 240 -6.47 5.51 -13.16
C SER A 240 -6.87 6.98 -13.11
N ALA A 241 -5.91 7.89 -13.31
CA ALA A 241 -6.19 9.33 -13.37
C ALA A 241 -7.26 9.68 -14.42
N ALA A 242 -7.37 8.86 -15.46
CA ALA A 242 -8.40 8.92 -16.48
C ALA A 242 -9.82 8.57 -15.97
N THR A 243 -9.96 7.66 -14.99
CA THR A 243 -11.25 7.15 -14.51
C THR A 243 -11.75 7.80 -13.21
N ARG A 244 -10.91 8.52 -12.47
CA ARG A 244 -11.27 9.13 -11.16
C ARG A 244 -12.42 10.14 -11.19
N GLY A 245 -12.76 10.68 -12.36
CA GLY A 245 -13.95 11.53 -12.56
C GLY A 245 -15.11 10.82 -13.27
N ALA A 246 -14.94 9.58 -13.72
CA ALA A 246 -15.91 8.90 -14.58
C ALA A 246 -16.91 8.09 -13.76
N SER A 247 -17.67 8.74 -12.87
CA SER A 247 -18.90 8.15 -12.36
C SER A 247 -19.97 8.18 -13.45
N PHE A 248 -20.98 7.31 -13.34
CA PHE A 248 -22.17 7.37 -14.20
C PHE A 248 -22.72 8.81 -14.28
N THR A 249 -22.95 9.42 -13.11
CA THR A 249 -23.52 10.76 -12.98
C THR A 249 -22.66 11.82 -13.67
N THR A 250 -21.33 11.74 -13.54
CA THR A 250 -20.43 12.70 -14.19
C THR A 250 -20.44 12.54 -15.70
N LEU A 251 -20.47 11.29 -16.20
CA LEU A 251 -20.53 11.00 -17.64
C LEU A 251 -21.80 11.52 -18.30
N VAL A 252 -22.94 11.49 -17.59
CA VAL A 252 -24.22 12.01 -18.10
C VAL A 252 -24.52 13.44 -17.67
N GLY A 253 -23.58 14.13 -17.00
CA GLY A 253 -23.72 15.53 -16.60
C GLY A 253 -24.70 15.78 -15.44
N ILE A 254 -24.91 14.80 -14.57
CA ILE A 254 -25.74 14.90 -13.36
C ILE A 254 -24.86 15.28 -12.16
N PRO A 255 -25.04 16.47 -11.56
CA PRO A 255 -24.26 16.88 -10.40
C PRO A 255 -24.73 16.23 -9.09
N ASP A 256 -26.04 15.97 -8.95
CA ASP A 256 -26.64 15.36 -7.77
C ASP A 256 -27.79 14.42 -8.18
N ALA A 257 -27.61 13.12 -7.94
CA ALA A 257 -28.60 12.09 -8.28
C ALA A 257 -29.85 12.12 -7.39
N SER A 258 -29.81 12.81 -6.24
CA SER A 258 -30.98 13.00 -5.38
C SER A 258 -31.93 14.11 -5.87
N GLN A 259 -31.46 14.95 -6.79
CA GLN A 259 -32.17 16.11 -7.34
C GLN A 259 -32.19 16.07 -8.89
N LEU A 260 -32.73 14.99 -9.46
CA LEU A 260 -32.78 14.81 -10.91
C LEU A 260 -33.77 15.77 -11.58
N ASP A 261 -33.26 16.60 -12.50
CA ASP A 261 -34.08 17.40 -13.42
C ASP A 261 -34.41 16.59 -14.68
N VAL A 262 -35.41 15.72 -14.56
CA VAL A 262 -35.85 14.83 -15.64
C VAL A 262 -36.29 15.59 -16.91
N PRO A 263 -37.08 16.69 -16.83
CA PRO A 263 -37.41 17.49 -18.02
C PRO A 263 -36.18 17.97 -18.81
N THR A 264 -35.11 18.38 -18.13
CA THR A 264 -33.86 18.79 -18.78
C THR A 264 -33.12 17.60 -19.37
N LEU A 265 -33.05 16.47 -18.66
CA LEU A 265 -32.39 15.25 -19.15
C LEU A 265 -33.07 14.67 -20.40
N TRP A 266 -34.40 14.78 -20.49
CA TRP A 266 -35.23 14.31 -21.59
C TRP A 266 -35.60 15.40 -22.61
N ALA A 267 -34.96 16.56 -22.54
CA ALA A 267 -35.16 17.61 -23.53
C ALA A 267 -34.84 17.10 -24.95
N PRO A 268 -35.51 17.63 -26.00
CA PRO A 268 -35.25 17.23 -27.37
C PRO A 268 -33.76 17.34 -27.72
N ARG A 269 -33.16 16.24 -28.17
CA ARG A 269 -31.74 16.15 -28.51
C ARG A 269 -31.52 16.40 -30.00
N HIS A 270 -30.32 16.82 -30.37
CA HIS A 270 -29.91 16.81 -31.76
C HIS A 270 -29.83 15.37 -32.27
N ARG A 271 -30.06 15.17 -33.58
CA ARG A 271 -30.03 13.85 -34.21
C ARG A 271 -28.67 13.14 -34.00
N ASP A 272 -27.59 13.90 -33.92
CA ASP A 272 -26.25 13.36 -33.67
C ASP A 272 -26.09 12.78 -32.25
N ASP A 273 -26.91 13.20 -31.29
CA ASP A 273 -26.88 12.77 -29.90
C ASP A 273 -27.99 11.76 -29.55
N GLU A 274 -28.92 11.50 -30.48
CA GLU A 274 -30.00 10.52 -30.30
C GLU A 274 -29.42 9.10 -30.31
N LEU A 275 -29.83 8.26 -29.36
CA LEU A 275 -29.35 6.89 -29.14
C LEU A 275 -27.83 6.75 -28.92
N ARG A 276 -27.14 7.85 -28.60
CA ARG A 276 -25.72 7.91 -28.30
C ARG A 276 -25.50 8.21 -26.82
N VAL A 277 -24.87 7.29 -26.10
CA VAL A 277 -24.69 7.38 -24.63
C VAL A 277 -23.27 7.06 -24.19
N PRO A 278 -22.76 7.69 -23.12
CA PRO A 278 -21.46 7.34 -22.57
C PRO A 278 -21.54 6.02 -21.78
N ILE A 279 -20.55 5.15 -21.96
CA ILE A 279 -20.47 3.84 -21.31
C ILE A 279 -19.23 3.66 -20.43
N GLY A 280 -18.33 4.65 -20.43
CA GLY A 280 -17.10 4.63 -19.66
C GLY A 280 -16.14 5.70 -20.15
N VAL A 281 -14.85 5.51 -19.87
CA VAL A 281 -13.76 6.33 -20.39
C VAL A 281 -12.67 5.47 -20.99
N THR A 282 -11.96 6.03 -21.96
CA THR A 282 -10.76 5.43 -22.54
C THR A 282 -9.59 5.51 -21.57
N THR A 283 -8.46 4.88 -21.92
CA THR A 283 -7.22 4.96 -21.14
C THR A 283 -6.65 6.39 -21.06
N THR A 284 -7.06 7.28 -21.97
CA THR A 284 -6.70 8.71 -21.97
C THR A 284 -7.68 9.57 -21.16
N GLY A 285 -8.78 9.00 -20.66
CA GLY A 285 -9.80 9.70 -19.87
C GLY A 285 -10.91 10.35 -20.68
N GLU A 286 -10.90 10.17 -22.01
CA GLU A 286 -11.98 10.66 -22.86
C GLU A 286 -13.22 9.76 -22.72
N PRO A 287 -14.45 10.32 -22.69
CA PRO A 287 -15.65 9.51 -22.63
C PRO A 287 -15.76 8.56 -23.82
N LEU A 288 -15.98 7.27 -23.52
CA LEU A 288 -16.30 6.26 -24.51
C LEU A 288 -17.82 6.24 -24.74
N PHE A 289 -18.24 6.49 -25.97
CA PHE A 289 -19.66 6.50 -26.35
C PHE A 289 -20.06 5.19 -27.04
N PHE A 290 -21.29 4.77 -26.77
CA PHE A 290 -22.00 3.72 -27.48
C PHE A 290 -23.12 4.36 -28.29
N ASP A 291 -23.14 4.12 -29.59
CA ASP A 291 -24.04 4.78 -30.53
C ASP A 291 -24.82 3.72 -31.32
N LEU A 292 -26.12 3.60 -31.04
CA LEU A 292 -27.00 2.59 -31.63
C LEU A 292 -27.63 3.02 -32.96
N LYS A 293 -27.30 4.20 -33.49
CA LYS A 293 -27.78 4.62 -34.81
C LYS A 293 -27.21 3.73 -35.91
N ASP A 294 -27.86 3.77 -37.06
CA ASP A 294 -27.39 3.09 -38.27
C ASP A 294 -25.99 3.61 -38.65
N GLU A 295 -25.15 2.76 -39.25
CA GLU A 295 -23.85 3.14 -39.79
C GLU A 295 -24.00 4.25 -40.84
N ALA A 296 -25.11 4.26 -41.59
CA ALA A 296 -25.42 5.32 -42.55
C ALA A 296 -25.63 6.70 -41.89
N GLU A 297 -25.96 6.73 -40.59
CA GLU A 297 -26.11 7.94 -39.78
C GLU A 297 -24.86 8.20 -38.90
N GLY A 298 -23.77 7.46 -39.12
CA GLY A 298 -22.51 7.58 -38.38
C GLY A 298 -22.48 6.86 -37.04
N GLY A 299 -23.47 6.00 -36.75
CA GLY A 299 -23.52 5.17 -35.54
C GLY A 299 -22.72 3.86 -35.67
N MET A 300 -22.77 3.04 -34.64
CA MET A 300 -22.11 1.71 -34.60
C MET A 300 -22.99 0.59 -35.17
N GLY A 301 -24.20 0.92 -35.62
CA GLY A 301 -25.19 -0.03 -36.10
C GLY A 301 -26.17 -0.47 -35.00
N PRO A 302 -27.37 -0.95 -35.41
CA PRO A 302 -28.45 -1.29 -34.49
C PRO A 302 -28.26 -2.63 -33.75
N HIS A 303 -27.20 -3.38 -34.08
CA HIS A 303 -26.96 -4.73 -33.57
C HIS A 303 -25.56 -4.84 -32.99
N GLY A 304 -25.45 -5.41 -31.79
CA GLY A 304 -24.17 -5.60 -31.10
C GLY A 304 -24.06 -6.98 -30.47
N LEU A 305 -22.83 -7.48 -30.34
CA LEU A 305 -22.50 -8.73 -29.67
C LEU A 305 -21.51 -8.44 -28.53
N MET A 306 -21.85 -8.86 -27.32
CA MET A 306 -20.97 -8.75 -26.14
C MET A 306 -20.64 -10.13 -25.59
N ILE A 307 -19.36 -10.49 -25.65
CA ILE A 307 -18.84 -11.77 -25.16
C ILE A 307 -18.00 -11.51 -23.91
N GLY A 308 -18.23 -12.29 -22.86
CA GLY A 308 -17.44 -12.20 -21.62
C GLY A 308 -17.69 -13.39 -20.71
N MET A 309 -16.63 -13.84 -20.03
CA MET A 309 -16.71 -14.88 -18.98
C MET A 309 -17.36 -14.31 -17.70
N THR A 310 -17.80 -15.19 -16.79
CA THR A 310 -18.28 -14.76 -15.47
C THR A 310 -17.21 -13.91 -14.77
N GLY A 311 -17.61 -12.77 -14.20
CA GLY A 311 -16.69 -11.82 -13.56
C GLY A 311 -16.05 -10.78 -14.50
N SER A 312 -16.23 -10.89 -15.82
CA SER A 312 -15.70 -9.90 -16.79
C SER A 312 -16.45 -8.56 -16.83
N GLY A 313 -17.55 -8.42 -16.06
CA GLY A 313 -18.35 -7.20 -16.05
C GLY A 313 -19.42 -7.08 -17.15
N LYS A 314 -19.69 -8.15 -17.94
CA LYS A 314 -20.72 -8.14 -19.00
C LYS A 314 -22.08 -7.60 -18.54
N SER A 315 -22.62 -8.12 -17.43
CA SER A 315 -23.93 -7.69 -16.93
C SER A 315 -23.92 -6.23 -16.45
N GLN A 316 -22.84 -5.79 -15.81
CA GLN A 316 -22.70 -4.38 -15.40
C GLN A 316 -22.58 -3.44 -16.60
N THR A 317 -21.88 -3.85 -17.66
CA THR A 317 -21.76 -3.05 -18.89
C THR A 317 -23.12 -2.88 -19.56
N LEU A 318 -23.89 -3.97 -19.69
CA LEU A 318 -25.26 -3.91 -20.23
C LEU A 318 -26.18 -3.03 -19.37
N MET A 319 -26.14 -3.18 -18.04
CA MET A 319 -26.91 -2.32 -17.14
C MET A 319 -26.51 -0.85 -17.27
N SER A 320 -25.22 -0.55 -17.44
CA SER A 320 -24.73 0.82 -17.60
C SER A 320 -25.21 1.46 -18.91
N ILE A 321 -25.17 0.70 -20.02
CA ILE A 321 -25.73 1.13 -21.31
C ILE A 321 -27.23 1.44 -21.17
N LEU A 322 -27.99 0.50 -20.60
CA LEU A 322 -29.43 0.65 -20.42
C LEU A 322 -29.77 1.83 -19.52
N LEU A 323 -29.06 1.98 -18.40
CA LEU A 323 -29.26 3.08 -17.47
C LEU A 323 -28.97 4.42 -18.15
N ALA A 324 -27.90 4.53 -18.93
CA ALA A 324 -27.56 5.77 -19.64
C ALA A 324 -28.62 6.12 -20.69
N LEU A 325 -29.11 5.13 -21.45
CA LEU A 325 -30.17 5.30 -22.43
C LEU A 325 -31.48 5.76 -21.77
N LEU A 326 -31.92 5.09 -20.71
CA LEU A 326 -33.15 5.45 -19.98
C LEU A 326 -33.05 6.80 -19.26
N THR A 327 -31.84 7.19 -18.84
CA THR A 327 -31.61 8.49 -18.19
C THR A 327 -31.69 9.65 -19.20
N THR A 328 -31.30 9.41 -20.45
CA THR A 328 -31.17 10.47 -21.47
C THR A 328 -32.29 10.50 -22.49
N HIS A 329 -33.16 9.47 -22.53
CA HIS A 329 -34.24 9.35 -23.50
C HIS A 329 -35.60 9.11 -22.82
N PRO A 330 -36.64 9.84 -23.21
CA PRO A 330 -38.00 9.61 -22.71
C PRO A 330 -38.60 8.31 -23.26
N ALA A 331 -39.60 7.78 -22.54
CA ALA A 331 -40.22 6.49 -22.84
C ALA A 331 -41.02 6.44 -24.16
N ASP A 332 -41.36 7.60 -24.74
CA ASP A 332 -41.96 7.70 -26.07
C ASP A 332 -40.93 7.56 -27.21
N ARG A 333 -39.63 7.66 -26.89
CA ARG A 333 -38.51 7.52 -27.83
C ARG A 333 -37.75 6.21 -27.72
N LEU A 334 -37.70 5.62 -26.53
CA LEU A 334 -36.97 4.39 -26.27
C LEU A 334 -37.85 3.36 -25.56
N ILE A 335 -37.95 2.17 -26.16
CA ILE A 335 -38.57 1.00 -25.53
C ILE A 335 -37.48 -0.04 -25.31
N VAL A 336 -37.36 -0.53 -24.08
CA VAL A 336 -36.38 -1.56 -23.72
C VAL A 336 -37.11 -2.88 -23.47
N ILE A 337 -36.63 -3.93 -24.11
CA ILE A 337 -37.04 -5.31 -23.84
C ILE A 337 -35.82 -6.04 -23.29
N TYR A 338 -35.85 -6.35 -22.00
CA TYR A 338 -34.78 -7.09 -21.34
C TYR A 338 -35.15 -8.57 -21.26
N ALA A 339 -34.30 -9.43 -21.81
CA ALA A 339 -34.46 -10.89 -21.75
C ALA A 339 -33.16 -11.51 -21.22
N ASP A 340 -33.25 -12.17 -20.07
CA ASP A 340 -32.16 -12.97 -19.52
C ASP A 340 -32.53 -14.45 -19.64
N PHE A 341 -31.77 -15.17 -20.47
CA PHE A 341 -31.97 -16.60 -20.70
C PHE A 341 -31.33 -17.48 -19.62
N LYS A 342 -30.82 -16.88 -18.53
CA LYS A 342 -30.20 -17.59 -17.41
C LYS A 342 -30.98 -17.37 -16.11
N GLY A 343 -32.21 -17.87 -16.07
CA GLY A 343 -32.99 -18.07 -14.85
C GLY A 343 -33.08 -19.56 -14.50
N GLU A 344 -32.55 -19.91 -13.33
CA GLU A 344 -32.75 -21.13 -12.52
C GLU A 344 -33.08 -22.48 -13.23
N ALA A 345 -32.11 -23.39 -13.16
CA ALA A 345 -32.34 -24.76 -12.66
C ALA A 345 -31.49 -24.95 -11.40
#